data_AF-A0A9W8N6A1-F1
#
_entry.id   AF-A0A9W8N6A1-F1
#
_cell.length_a   1.000
_cell.length_b   1.000
_cell.length_c   1.000
_cell.angle_alpha   90.00
_cell.angle_beta   90.00
_cell.angle_gamma   90.00
#
_symmetry.space_group_name_H-M   'P 1'
#
loop_
_entity.id
_entity.type
_entity.pdbx_description
1 polymer ?
#
loop_
_entity_poly.entity_id
_entity_poly.type
_entity_poly.pdbx_seq_one_letter_code
_entity_poly.pdbx_strand_id
1 'polypeptide(L)'
;MPNDWEVINVYASTSPKSWQTKTVITIKFLRRARNKPPADGGSGGDDGDKGESESESEEQEIYGKRYLVNDVIKENLGGRTEIIHECKTEGDRVAALEKYFGLWLTEEEQSAIQGWRTQLAS
;
A
#
# COMPACT_ATOMS: atom_id res chain seq x y z
N MET A 1 -28.83 -3.19 1.43
CA MET A 1 -27.42 -3.34 1.01
C MET A 1 -26.36 -2.76 1.95
N PRO A 2 -26.65 -2.08 3.09
CA PRO A 2 -25.62 -1.84 4.12
C PRO A 2 -25.20 -3.10 4.90
N ASN A 3 -26.14 -4.03 5.09
CA ASN A 3 -25.99 -5.21 5.93
C ASN A 3 -24.96 -6.23 5.41
N ASP A 4 -24.77 -6.31 4.09
CA ASP A 4 -23.86 -7.28 3.48
C ASP A 4 -22.40 -6.95 3.81
N TRP A 5 -22.05 -5.66 3.92
CA TRP A 5 -20.66 -5.26 4.18
C TRP A 5 -20.26 -5.51 5.62
N GLU A 6 -21.19 -5.36 6.56
CA GLU A 6 -20.98 -5.73 7.95
C GLU A 6 -20.73 -7.23 8.07
N VAL A 7 -21.55 -8.06 7.42
CA VAL A 7 -21.39 -9.52 7.41
C VAL A 7 -20.02 -9.92 6.82
N ILE A 8 -19.62 -9.31 5.71
CA ILE A 8 -18.31 -9.57 5.07
C ILE A 8 -17.16 -9.15 5.99
N ASN A 9 -17.24 -7.96 6.60
CA ASN A 9 -16.19 -7.47 7.49
C ASN A 9 -16.06 -8.32 8.75
N VAL A 10 -17.19 -8.74 9.35
CA VAL A 10 -17.18 -9.66 10.49
C VAL A 10 -16.54 -10.98 10.10
N TYR A 11 -16.93 -11.57 8.95
CA TYR A 11 -16.32 -12.81 8.49
C TYR A 11 -14.81 -12.66 8.25
N ALA A 12 -14.39 -11.60 7.54
CA ALA A 12 -12.98 -11.36 7.23
C ALA A 12 -12.13 -11.08 8.48
N SER A 13 -12.69 -10.43 9.51
CA SER A 13 -11.94 -10.05 10.72
C SER A 13 -11.99 -11.06 11.85
N THR A 14 -13.01 -11.93 11.92
CA THR A 14 -13.21 -12.83 13.08
C THR A 14 -13.20 -14.31 12.72
N SER A 15 -13.47 -14.68 11.47
CA SER A 15 -13.60 -16.08 11.10
C SER A 15 -12.25 -16.81 11.19
N PRO A 16 -12.17 -17.98 11.86
CA PRO A 16 -10.96 -18.81 11.85
C PRO A 16 -10.69 -19.42 10.46
N LYS A 17 -11.63 -19.32 9.52
CA LYS A 17 -11.45 -19.75 8.12
C LYS A 17 -10.92 -18.63 7.22
N SER A 18 -11.03 -17.37 7.65
CA SER A 18 -10.46 -16.25 6.91
C SER A 18 -8.94 -16.31 6.93
N TRP A 19 -8.31 -15.98 5.81
CA TRP A 19 -6.85 -15.85 5.70
C TRP A 19 -6.35 -14.55 6.37
N GLN A 20 -7.20 -13.52 6.40
CA GLN A 20 -6.89 -12.21 6.98
C GLN A 20 -6.71 -12.28 8.51
N THR A 21 -7.38 -13.20 9.20
CA THR A 21 -7.16 -13.42 10.66
C THR A 21 -5.80 -14.07 10.98
N LYS A 22 -5.05 -14.45 9.94
CA LYS A 22 -3.84 -15.28 10.04
C LYS A 22 -2.60 -14.63 9.46
N THR A 23 -2.76 -13.49 8.82
CA THR A 23 -1.74 -12.89 7.97
C THR A 23 -1.71 -11.39 8.19
N VAL A 24 -0.52 -10.87 8.47
CA VAL A 24 -0.30 -9.42 8.42
C VAL A 24 -0.05 -9.05 6.97
N ILE A 25 -0.82 -8.11 6.43
CA ILE A 25 -0.62 -7.60 5.08
C ILE A 25 -0.73 -6.08 5.05
N THR A 26 0.20 -5.43 4.36
CA THR A 26 0.16 -4.00 4.08
C THR A 26 0.58 -3.80 2.63
N ILE A 27 -0.12 -2.96 1.88
CA ILE A 27 0.19 -2.67 0.48
C ILE A 27 0.21 -1.16 0.29
N LYS A 28 1.26 -0.66 -0.38
CA LYS A 28 1.40 0.73 -0.81
C LYS A 28 1.73 0.78 -2.29
N PHE A 29 0.89 1.46 -3.06
CA PHE A 29 1.20 1.77 -4.46
C PHE A 29 2.17 2.95 -4.51
N LEU A 30 3.22 2.80 -5.33
CA LEU A 30 4.25 3.80 -5.51
C LEU A 30 3.86 4.70 -6.69
N ARG A 31 3.85 6.01 -6.45
CA ARG A 31 3.49 7.03 -7.44
C ARG A 31 4.70 7.87 -7.81
N ARG A 32 4.75 8.31 -9.07
CA ARG A 32 5.72 9.28 -9.58
C ARG A 32 5.03 10.20 -10.59
N ALA A 33 5.62 11.36 -10.88
CA ALA A 33 5.17 12.19 -11.99
C ALA A 33 5.27 11.38 -13.30
N ARG A 34 4.25 11.49 -14.14
CA ARG A 34 4.23 10.88 -15.47
C ARG A 34 5.25 11.60 -16.33
N ASN A 35 6.20 10.84 -16.90
CA ASN A 35 7.09 11.39 -17.91
C ASN A 35 6.25 11.70 -19.15
N LYS A 36 5.95 12.98 -19.39
CA LYS A 36 5.38 13.40 -20.66
C LYS A 36 6.43 13.13 -21.75
N PRO A 37 6.11 12.40 -22.83
CA PRO A 37 7.04 12.30 -23.94
C PRO A 37 7.38 13.71 -24.43
N PRO A 38 8.60 13.95 -24.95
CA PRO A 38 8.92 15.21 -25.61
C PRO A 38 7.82 15.47 -26.65
N ALA A 39 7.36 16.71 -26.71
CA ALA A 39 6.35 17.14 -27.67
C ALA A 39 6.95 17.06 -29.08
N ASP A 40 6.92 15.86 -29.66
CA ASP A 40 7.28 15.67 -31.06
C ASP A 40 6.23 16.39 -31.90
N GLY A 41 6.69 17.44 -32.58
CA GLY A 41 5.86 18.32 -33.38
C GLY A 41 5.14 17.57 -34.50
N GLY A 42 3.81 17.61 -34.45
CA GLY A 42 2.93 17.10 -35.50
C GLY A 42 1.51 17.62 -35.32
N SER A 43 1.13 18.56 -36.18
CA SER A 43 -0.13 19.31 -36.22
C SER A 43 -1.43 18.49 -36.24
N GLY A 44 -2.51 19.08 -35.69
CA GLY A 44 -3.79 19.14 -36.41
C GLY A 44 -5.08 18.88 -35.62
N GLY A 45 -5.71 19.96 -35.15
CA GLY A 45 -7.16 20.13 -34.93
C GLY A 45 -7.73 19.57 -33.62
N ASP A 46 -8.74 20.15 -32.99
CA ASP A 46 -9.54 21.35 -33.20
C ASP A 46 -10.47 21.50 -31.97
N ASP A 47 -10.77 22.75 -31.61
CA ASP A 47 -11.90 23.25 -30.82
C ASP A 47 -12.27 22.69 -29.42
N GLY A 48 -12.00 23.55 -28.42
CA GLY A 48 -13.08 24.09 -27.57
C GLY A 48 -13.31 23.45 -26.20
N ASP A 49 -12.68 24.03 -25.16
CA ASP A 49 -13.34 24.57 -23.96
C ASP A 49 -12.26 25.12 -23.02
N LYS A 50 -12.22 26.44 -22.80
CA LYS A 50 -11.35 27.06 -21.80
C LYS A 50 -12.06 27.01 -20.45
N GLY A 51 -12.09 25.82 -19.86
CA GLY A 51 -12.39 25.61 -18.45
C GLY A 51 -11.26 26.12 -17.57
N GLU A 52 -11.64 26.76 -16.48
CA GLU A 52 -10.81 27.57 -15.59
C GLU A 52 -9.67 26.78 -14.92
N SER A 53 -8.59 27.51 -14.62
CA SER A 53 -7.35 27.06 -13.99
C SER A 53 -7.58 26.29 -12.68
N GLU A 54 -7.67 24.96 -12.75
CA GLU A 54 -7.38 24.06 -11.65
C GLU A 54 -5.86 23.83 -11.60
N SER A 55 -5.27 23.90 -10.40
CA SER A 55 -3.84 23.72 -10.18
C SER A 55 -3.30 22.56 -11.03
N GLU A 56 -2.24 22.79 -11.80
CA GLU A 56 -1.55 21.77 -12.60
C GLU A 56 -1.03 20.66 -11.66
N SER A 57 -1.92 19.73 -11.29
CA SER A 57 -1.54 18.51 -10.63
C SER A 57 -0.72 17.75 -11.66
N GLU A 58 0.60 17.73 -11.47
CA GLU A 58 1.50 16.90 -12.25
C GLU A 58 0.88 15.50 -12.34
N GLU A 59 0.46 15.09 -13.54
CA GLU A 59 -0.24 13.82 -13.73
C GLU A 59 0.63 12.71 -13.13
N GLN A 60 0.19 12.07 -12.05
CA GLN A 60 0.97 10.99 -11.44
C GLN A 60 0.61 9.64 -12.06
N GLU A 61 1.58 8.73 -12.16
CA GLU A 61 1.36 7.33 -12.51
C GLU A 61 1.76 6.39 -11.38
N ILE A 62 1.07 5.26 -11.28
CA ILE A 62 1.50 4.14 -10.43
C ILE A 62 2.57 3.37 -11.21
N TYR A 63 3.79 3.38 -10.72
CA TYR A 63 4.92 2.67 -11.36
C TYR A 63 5.28 1.37 -10.63
N GLY A 64 4.70 1.13 -9.46
CA GLY A 64 4.99 -0.06 -8.68
C GLY A 64 4.13 -0.22 -7.44
N LYS A 65 4.41 -1.28 -6.69
CA LYS A 65 3.81 -1.57 -5.39
C LYS A 65 4.85 -2.13 -4.44
N ARG A 66 4.76 -1.71 -3.19
CA ARG A 66 5.47 -2.26 -2.05
C ARG A 66 4.48 -2.92 -1.13
N TYR A 67 4.80 -4.10 -0.61
CA TYR A 67 3.88 -4.83 0.24
C TYR A 67 4.60 -5.69 1.28
N LEU A 68 4.08 -5.65 2.51
CA LEU A 68 4.48 -6.51 3.61
C LEU A 68 3.52 -7.71 3.62
N VAL A 69 4.07 -8.92 3.70
CA VAL A 69 3.30 -10.14 4.00
C VAL A 69 4.01 -10.85 5.15
N ASN A 70 3.33 -10.93 6.29
CA ASN A 70 3.84 -11.41 7.57
C ASN A 70 5.09 -10.65 8.03
N ASP A 71 6.26 -11.17 7.69
CA ASP A 71 7.58 -10.69 8.06
C ASP A 71 8.38 -10.17 6.85
N VAL A 72 7.92 -10.39 5.62
CA VAL A 72 8.69 -10.07 4.42
C VAL A 72 8.12 -8.87 3.69
N ILE A 73 8.95 -7.86 3.46
CA ILE A 73 8.63 -6.73 2.59
C ILE A 73 9.14 -7.03 1.19
N LYS A 74 8.23 -6.91 0.23
CA LYS A 74 8.47 -7.12 -1.18
C LYS A 74 8.14 -5.86 -1.98
N GLU A 75 8.82 -5.71 -3.09
CA GLU A 75 8.59 -4.62 -4.02
C GLU A 75 8.46 -5.15 -5.44
N ASN A 76 7.55 -4.56 -6.21
CA ASN A 76 7.39 -4.82 -7.62
C ASN A 76 7.26 -3.49 -8.37
N LEU A 77 8.25 -3.15 -9.21
CA LEU A 77 8.32 -1.89 -9.97
C LEU A 77 7.93 -2.08 -11.44
N GLY A 78 6.95 -2.95 -11.73
CA GLY A 78 6.41 -3.11 -13.09
C GLY A 78 6.86 -4.35 -13.85
N GLY A 79 7.26 -5.43 -13.16
CA GLY A 79 7.51 -6.71 -13.85
C GLY A 79 8.21 -7.79 -13.02
N ARG A 80 9.03 -7.41 -12.04
CA ARG A 80 9.70 -8.36 -11.15
C ARG A 80 9.42 -8.02 -9.69
N THR A 81 9.21 -9.05 -8.88
CA THR A 81 9.12 -8.93 -7.43
C THR A 81 10.46 -9.26 -6.78
N GLU A 82 10.89 -8.41 -5.87
CA GLU A 82 12.10 -8.58 -5.06
C GLU A 82 11.77 -8.48 -3.57
N ILE A 83 12.52 -9.21 -2.74
CA ILE A 83 12.48 -9.05 -1.28
C ILE A 83 13.43 -7.93 -0.94
N ILE A 84 12.93 -6.89 -0.27
CA ILE A 84 13.72 -5.71 0.08
C ILE A 84 14.00 -5.60 1.59
N HIS A 85 13.28 -6.36 2.42
CA HIS A 85 13.51 -6.46 3.85
C HIS A 85 12.83 -7.71 4.43
N GLU A 86 13.48 -8.39 5.38
CA GLU A 86 12.90 -9.47 6.17
C GLU A 86 12.93 -9.08 7.66
N CYS A 87 11.76 -8.90 8.25
CA CYS A 87 11.59 -8.50 9.64
C CYS A 87 11.86 -9.69 10.56
N LYS A 88 12.85 -9.60 11.46
CA LYS A 88 13.18 -10.72 12.36
C LYS A 88 12.46 -10.66 13.70
N THR A 89 12.10 -9.47 14.14
CA THR A 89 11.37 -9.23 15.39
C THR A 89 10.17 -8.33 15.17
N GLU A 90 9.30 -8.22 16.17
CA GLU A 90 8.17 -7.27 16.09
C GLU A 90 8.66 -5.82 16.04
N GLY A 91 9.70 -5.48 16.82
CA GLY A 91 10.30 -4.14 16.79
C GLY A 91 10.86 -3.78 15.41
N ASP A 92 11.51 -4.74 14.74
CA ASP A 92 11.98 -4.57 13.35
C ASP A 92 10.80 -4.37 12.39
N ARG A 93 9.71 -5.15 12.55
CA ARG A 93 8.51 -4.99 11.72
C ARG A 93 7.85 -3.62 11.91
N VAL A 94 7.75 -3.11 13.13
CA VAL A 94 7.22 -1.77 13.43
C VAL A 94 8.09 -0.69 12.78
N ALA A 95 9.41 -0.77 12.95
CA ALA A 95 10.34 0.16 12.29
C ALA A 95 10.24 0.10 10.76
N ALA A 96 9.99 -1.09 10.20
CA ALA A 96 9.82 -1.29 8.78
C ALA A 96 8.48 -0.72 8.26
N LEU A 97 7.39 -0.79 9.04
CA LEU A 97 6.12 -0.14 8.72
C LEU A 97 6.29 1.37 8.57
N GLU A 98 7.03 2.01 9.47
CA GLU A 98 7.37 3.42 9.37
C GLU A 98 8.21 3.69 8.11
N LYS A 99 9.37 3.03 8.00
CA LYS A 99 10.35 3.29 6.93
C LYS A 99 9.79 3.06 5.52
N TYR A 100 9.06 1.96 5.31
CA TYR A 100 8.67 1.53 3.97
C TYR A 100 7.26 1.97 3.58
N PHE A 101 6.37 2.16 4.55
CA PHE A 101 4.96 2.48 4.31
C PHE A 101 4.58 3.87 4.81
N GLY A 102 5.31 4.45 5.76
CA GLY A 102 4.95 5.72 6.40
C GLY A 102 3.81 5.53 7.39
N LEU A 103 3.79 4.39 8.10
CA LEU A 103 2.81 4.08 9.13
C LEU A 103 3.50 4.09 10.49
N TRP A 104 3.02 4.96 11.38
CA TRP A 104 3.47 5.03 12.77
C TRP A 104 2.43 4.36 13.66
N LEU A 105 2.89 3.50 14.55
CA LEU A 105 2.05 2.90 15.58
C LEU A 105 2.39 3.55 16.91
N THR A 106 1.37 3.95 17.64
CA THR A 106 1.48 4.36 19.03
C THR A 106 1.98 3.21 19.91
N GLU A 107 2.47 3.51 21.11
CA GLU A 107 2.92 2.48 22.06
C GLU A 107 1.80 1.50 22.42
N GLU A 108 0.56 1.98 22.53
CA GLU A 108 -0.62 1.15 22.79
C GLU A 108 -0.88 0.16 21.64
N GLU A 109 -0.85 0.65 20.39
CA GLU A 109 -1.04 -0.20 19.21
C GLU A 109 0.07 -1.24 19.05
N GLN A 110 1.33 -0.88 19.35
CA GLN A 110 2.44 -1.82 19.36
C GLN A 110 2.26 -2.88 20.44
N SER A 111 1.85 -2.47 21.65
CA SER A 111 1.62 -3.38 22.78
C SER A 111 0.46 -4.33 22.50
N ALA A 112 -0.57 -3.90 21.77
CA ALA A 112 -1.73 -4.71 21.40
C ALA A 112 -1.39 -5.88 20.46
N ILE A 113 -0.20 -5.89 19.83
CA ILE A 113 0.26 -7.01 18.99
C ILE A 113 0.69 -8.20 19.86
N GLN A 114 1.09 -7.97 21.11
CA GLN A 114 1.58 -9.03 21.99
C GLN A 114 0.52 -10.10 22.25
N GLY A 115 0.93 -11.37 22.20
CA GLY A 115 0.04 -12.52 22.40
C GLY A 115 -0.79 -12.90 21.17
N TRP A 116 -0.74 -12.12 20.08
CA TRP A 116 -1.42 -12.48 18.85
C TRP A 116 -0.64 -13.56 18.10
N ARG A 117 -1.39 -14.44 17.44
CA ARG A 117 -0.90 -15.51 16.55
C ARG A 117 0.02 -15.04 15.41
N THR A 118 0.01 -13.76 15.08
CA THR A 118 0.83 -13.14 14.03
C THR A 118 2.05 -12.37 14.57
N GLN A 119 2.20 -12.31 15.90
CA GLN A 119 3.36 -11.71 16.54
C GLN A 119 4.64 -12.42 16.07
N LEU A 120 5.67 -11.65 15.71
CA LEU A 120 7.00 -12.21 15.45
C LEU A 120 7.75 -12.48 16.75
N ALA A 121 8.91 -13.14 16.65
CA ALA A 121 9.77 -13.35 17.80
C ALA A 121 10.13 -12.02 18.49
N SER A 122 10.25 -12.06 19.80
CA SER A 122 10.69 -10.93 20.63
C SER A 122 12.19 -10.74 20.54
#